data_AF-A0A947R5K6-F1
#
_entry.id   AF-A0A947R5K6-F1
#
_cell.length_a   1.000
_cell.length_b   1.000
_cell.length_c   1.000
_cell.angle_alpha   90.00
_cell.angle_beta   90.00
_cell.angle_gamma   90.00
#
_symmetry.space_group_name_H-M   'P 1'
#
loop_
_entity.id
_entity.type
_entity.pdbx_description
1 polymer ?
#
loop_
_entity_poly.entity_id
_entity_poly.type
_entity_poly.pdbx_seq_one_letter_code
_entity_poly.pdbx_strand_id
1 'polypeptide(L)'
;MAKRIGIIYCKKIQDSSCVGCAKCYKAVNDKTFAFEGEDDVDVVFKTGCGDCPGLVLPRLQLQYQVIGELETGVDEIYFGTCVKKAHMLMNCPMNLEGIKAKIEEVYRIPVKVGTHEY
;
A
#
# COMPACT_ATOMS: atom_id res chain seq x y z
N MET A 1 5.69 0.03 20.65
CA MET A 1 4.48 0.65 20.05
C MET A 1 4.24 -0.04 18.72
N ALA A 2 3.00 -0.36 18.37
CA ALA A 2 2.69 -1.05 17.13
C ALA A 2 2.93 -0.15 15.90
N LYS A 3 3.49 -0.73 14.82
CA LYS A 3 3.83 -0.04 13.57
C LYS A 3 2.61 0.04 12.66
N ARG A 4 2.31 1.24 12.16
CA ARG A 4 1.09 1.55 11.41
C ARG A 4 1.35 1.58 9.90
N ILE A 5 0.66 0.73 9.13
CA ILE A 5 0.92 0.58 7.69
C ILE A 5 -0.30 0.92 6.82
N GLY A 6 -0.03 1.48 5.64
CA GLY A 6 -1.00 1.71 4.57
C GLY A 6 -0.71 0.88 3.31
N ILE A 7 -1.72 0.28 2.69
CA ILE A 7 -1.55 -0.59 1.51
C ILE A 7 -2.26 -0.02 0.27
N ILE A 8 -1.53 0.08 -0.84
CA ILE A 8 -2.00 0.60 -2.14
C ILE A 8 -2.04 -0.54 -3.19
N TYR A 9 -3.18 -0.75 -3.87
CA TYR A 9 -3.40 -1.89 -4.79
C TYR A 9 -3.99 -1.50 -6.16
N CYS A 10 -3.97 -2.36 -7.19
CA CYS A 10 -4.55 -2.01 -8.51
C CYS A 10 -6.09 -2.07 -8.55
N LYS A 11 -6.77 -1.01 -9.03
CA LYS A 11 -8.24 -0.96 -9.15
C LYS A 11 -8.78 -1.92 -10.21
N LYS A 12 -8.10 -2.09 -11.34
CA LYS A 12 -8.54 -2.98 -12.44
C LYS A 12 -8.40 -4.48 -12.13
N ILE A 13 -7.63 -4.83 -11.10
CA ILE A 13 -7.36 -6.22 -10.70
C ILE A 13 -8.23 -6.63 -9.50
N GLN A 14 -8.95 -5.70 -8.86
CA GLN A 14 -9.66 -5.98 -7.62
C GLN A 14 -11.16 -5.67 -7.74
N ASP A 15 -11.99 -6.60 -7.31
CA ASP A 15 -13.45 -6.41 -7.18
C ASP A 15 -13.77 -5.32 -6.15
N SER A 16 -14.94 -4.68 -6.31
CA SER A 16 -15.35 -3.35 -5.86
C SER A 16 -15.20 -2.95 -4.37
N SER A 17 -14.73 -3.81 -3.47
CA SER A 17 -14.31 -3.40 -2.12
C SER A 17 -13.05 -4.09 -1.58
N CYS A 18 -12.40 -4.97 -2.35
CA CYS A 18 -11.45 -6.02 -1.92
C CYS A 18 -12.11 -7.31 -1.42
N VAL A 19 -11.60 -8.47 -1.84
CA VAL A 19 -11.88 -9.76 -1.15
C VAL A 19 -11.22 -9.88 0.23
N GLY A 20 -10.42 -8.90 0.65
CA GLY A 20 -9.65 -8.95 1.88
C GLY A 20 -8.93 -10.28 2.03
N CYS A 21 -8.35 -10.83 0.95
CA CYS A 21 -7.99 -12.24 0.96
C CYS A 21 -7.05 -12.50 2.13
N ALA A 22 -7.34 -13.57 2.88
CA ALA A 22 -6.74 -13.84 4.18
C ALA A 22 -5.21 -13.80 4.15
N LYS A 23 -4.60 -13.90 2.98
CA LYS A 23 -3.17 -13.88 2.70
C LYS A 23 -2.44 -12.59 3.12
N CYS A 24 -3.01 -11.41 2.89
CA CYS A 24 -2.37 -10.16 3.33
C CYS A 24 -2.49 -9.98 4.84
N TYR A 25 -3.67 -10.26 5.40
CA TYR A 25 -3.87 -10.28 6.85
C TYR A 25 -3.06 -11.37 7.55
N LYS A 26 -2.89 -12.53 6.92
CA LYS A 26 -2.05 -13.64 7.39
C LYS A 26 -0.57 -13.27 7.34
N ALA A 27 -0.10 -12.58 6.29
CA ALA A 27 1.28 -12.11 6.25
C ALA A 27 1.59 -11.15 7.41
N VAL A 28 0.63 -10.25 7.73
CA VAL A 28 0.71 -9.34 8.89
C VAL A 28 0.62 -10.12 10.22
N ASN A 29 -0.38 -10.98 10.38
CA ASN A 29 -0.63 -11.74 11.62
C ASN A 29 0.48 -12.76 11.93
N ASP A 30 0.99 -13.44 10.90
CA ASP A 30 2.04 -14.46 11.03
C ASP A 30 3.45 -13.84 11.01
N LYS A 31 3.58 -12.51 10.86
CA LYS A 31 4.86 -11.78 10.79
C LYS A 31 5.83 -12.36 9.75
N THR A 32 5.31 -12.59 8.55
CA THR A 32 6.06 -13.20 7.46
C THR A 32 6.34 -12.19 6.34
N PHE A 33 7.35 -12.47 5.51
CA PHE A 33 7.72 -11.64 4.36
C PHE A 33 8.10 -10.20 4.76
N ALA A 34 7.30 -9.21 4.32
CA ALA A 34 7.54 -7.80 4.59
C ALA A 34 7.47 -7.42 6.07
N PHE A 35 6.95 -8.32 6.91
CA PHE A 35 6.73 -8.10 8.35
C PHE A 35 7.64 -8.98 9.22
N GLU A 36 8.64 -9.65 8.65
CA GLU A 36 9.63 -10.42 9.41
C GLU A 36 10.51 -9.50 10.27
N GLY A 37 10.58 -9.81 11.56
CA GLY A 37 11.36 -9.03 12.54
C GLY A 37 10.68 -7.75 13.02
N GLU A 38 9.46 -7.46 12.56
CA GLU A 38 8.65 -6.34 13.04
C GLU A 38 7.86 -6.73 14.32
N ASP A 39 7.65 -5.76 15.22
CA ASP A 39 6.83 -5.92 16.42
C ASP A 39 5.32 -6.00 16.05
N ASP A 40 4.39 -5.59 16.91
CA ASP A 40 2.96 -5.57 16.55
C ASP A 40 2.70 -4.62 15.36
N VAL A 41 1.90 -5.05 14.37
CA VAL A 41 1.63 -4.30 13.13
C VAL A 41 0.12 -4.08 12.97
N ASP A 42 -0.28 -2.81 12.79
CA ASP A 42 -1.69 -2.41 12.57
C ASP A 42 -1.92 -1.88 11.16
N VAL A 43 -2.89 -2.46 10.45
CA VAL A 43 -3.30 -1.99 9.12
C VAL A 43 -4.26 -0.81 9.27
N VAL A 44 -3.78 0.41 9.03
CA VAL A 44 -4.55 1.65 9.26
C VAL A 44 -5.45 1.99 8.09
N PHE A 45 -5.04 1.70 6.86
CA PHE A 45 -5.89 1.88 5.69
C PHE A 45 -5.48 1.01 4.50
N LYS A 46 -6.44 0.79 3.60
CA LYS A 46 -6.22 0.07 2.34
C LYS A 46 -6.96 0.76 1.20
N THR A 47 -6.23 1.24 0.18
CA THR A 47 -6.80 2.00 -0.94
C THR A 47 -6.25 1.57 -2.32
N GLY A 48 -7.04 1.76 -3.38
CA GLY A 48 -6.61 1.40 -4.74
C GLY A 48 -5.73 2.48 -5.39
N CYS A 49 -4.99 2.14 -6.45
CA CYS A 49 -4.03 2.98 -7.16
C CYS A 49 -4.69 4.07 -8.00
N GLY A 50 -6.03 4.10 -8.05
CA GLY A 50 -6.78 5.18 -8.67
C GLY A 50 -7.01 5.04 -10.18
N ASP A 51 -6.99 3.80 -10.70
CA ASP A 51 -7.13 3.51 -12.15
C ASP A 51 -5.94 4.02 -13.00
N CYS A 52 -5.79 3.57 -14.24
CA CYS A 52 -4.72 4.01 -15.13
C CYS A 52 -4.93 5.49 -15.53
N PRO A 53 -3.93 6.38 -15.38
CA PRO A 53 -2.49 6.13 -15.24
C PRO A 53 -1.94 6.09 -13.79
N GLY A 54 -2.79 6.11 -12.77
CA GLY A 54 -2.42 5.95 -11.35
C GLY A 54 -2.64 7.20 -10.52
N LEU A 55 -3.89 7.47 -10.10
CA LEU A 55 -4.25 8.58 -9.19
C LEU A 55 -3.85 8.32 -7.72
N VAL A 56 -2.67 7.76 -7.49
CA VAL A 56 -2.18 7.34 -6.17
C VAL A 56 -2.02 8.55 -5.24
N LEU A 57 -1.38 9.62 -5.71
CA LEU A 57 -1.08 10.79 -4.88
C LEU A 57 -2.34 11.52 -4.37
N PRO A 58 -3.34 11.87 -5.21
CA PRO A 58 -4.59 12.48 -4.73
C PRO A 58 -5.35 11.57 -3.76
N ARG A 59 -5.36 10.25 -4.00
CA ARG A 59 -6.00 9.30 -3.09
C ARG A 59 -5.30 9.20 -1.75
N LEU A 60 -3.97 9.22 -1.77
CA LEU A 60 -3.18 9.21 -0.55
C LEU A 60 -3.39 10.50 0.24
N GLN A 61 -3.47 11.64 -0.43
CA GLN A 61 -3.78 12.93 0.20
C GLN A 61 -5.12 12.91 0.93
N LEU A 62 -6.17 12.37 0.29
CA LEU A 62 -7.48 12.20 0.94
C LEU A 62 -7.41 11.28 2.15
N GLN A 63 -6.65 10.18 2.08
CA GLN A 63 -6.46 9.31 3.25
C GLN A 63 -5.70 10.00 4.37
N TYR A 64 -4.66 10.78 4.06
CA TYR A 64 -3.91 11.54 5.05
C TYR A 64 -4.77 12.58 5.77
N GLN A 65 -5.72 13.19 5.07
CA GLN A 65 -6.70 14.08 5.69
C GLN A 65 -7.58 13.31 6.69
N VAL A 66 -8.17 12.18 6.28
CA VAL A 66 -9.06 11.38 7.14
C VAL A 66 -8.32 10.82 8.35
N ILE A 67 -7.13 10.23 8.19
CA ILE A 67 -6.39 9.69 9.34
C ILE A 67 -5.90 10.81 10.28
N GLY A 68 -5.63 12.01 9.77
CA GLY A 68 -5.30 13.19 10.58
C GLY A 68 -6.47 13.63 11.46
N GLU A 69 -7.69 13.65 10.90
CA GLU A 69 -8.93 13.91 11.68
C GLU A 69 -9.21 12.83 12.73
N LEU A 70 -8.76 11.60 12.50
CA LEU A 70 -8.86 10.47 13.43
C LEU A 70 -7.64 10.32 14.36
N GLU A 71 -6.76 11.33 14.42
CA GLU A 71 -5.55 11.34 15.26
C GLU A 71 -4.66 10.09 15.07
N THR A 72 -4.65 9.55 13.84
CA THR A 72 -3.95 8.32 13.48
C THR A 72 -2.87 8.59 12.45
N GLY A 73 -1.67 8.06 12.68
CA GLY A 73 -0.52 8.20 11.77
C GLY A 73 -0.27 6.96 10.90
N VAL A 74 0.62 7.12 9.91
CA VAL A 74 1.10 6.04 9.04
C VAL A 74 2.62 6.13 8.99
N ASP A 75 3.30 5.04 9.31
CA ASP A 75 4.74 4.98 9.41
C ASP A 75 5.38 4.53 8.08
N GLU A 76 4.68 3.69 7.31
CA GLU A 76 5.17 3.17 6.02
C GLU A 76 4.01 2.88 5.04
N ILE A 77 4.32 2.95 3.74
CA ILE A 77 3.39 2.60 2.66
C ILE A 77 3.91 1.44 1.81
N TYR A 78 3.01 0.53 1.47
CA TYR A 78 3.30 -0.61 0.60
C TYR A 78 2.45 -0.57 -0.66
N PHE A 79 3.09 -0.60 -1.83
CA PHE A 79 2.43 -1.06 -3.05
C PHE A 79 2.28 -2.58 -2.99
N GLY A 80 1.06 -3.09 -3.12
CA GLY A 80 0.80 -4.52 -3.07
C GLY A 80 1.53 -5.30 -4.17
N THR A 81 1.77 -6.60 -3.94
CA THR A 81 2.38 -7.49 -4.96
C THR A 81 1.61 -7.49 -6.28
N CYS A 82 0.28 -7.25 -6.27
CA CYS A 82 -0.51 -7.08 -7.48
C CYS A 82 -0.04 -5.90 -8.36
N VAL A 83 0.41 -4.79 -7.75
CA VAL A 83 0.97 -3.63 -8.46
C VAL A 83 2.34 -3.99 -9.04
N LYS A 84 3.20 -4.65 -8.25
CA LYS A 84 4.50 -5.18 -8.69
C LYS A 84 4.33 -6.08 -9.92
N LYS A 85 3.45 -7.10 -9.84
CA LYS A 85 3.17 -8.03 -10.94
C LYS A 85 2.54 -7.34 -12.16
N ALA A 86 1.61 -6.40 -11.97
CA ALA A 86 1.02 -5.66 -13.09
C ALA A 86 2.05 -4.83 -13.86
N HIS A 87 3.01 -4.21 -13.15
CA HIS A 87 4.08 -3.44 -13.77
C HIS A 87 5.09 -4.34 -14.48
N MET A 88 5.47 -5.47 -13.88
CA MET A 88 6.46 -6.39 -14.46
C MET A 88 5.92 -7.27 -15.60
N LEU A 89 4.68 -7.78 -15.49
CA LEU A 89 4.16 -8.82 -16.39
C LEU A 89 3.16 -8.31 -17.42
N MET A 90 2.46 -7.20 -17.13
CA MET A 90 1.28 -6.76 -17.89
C MET A 90 1.40 -5.33 -18.43
N ASN A 91 2.60 -4.74 -18.45
CA ASN A 91 2.86 -3.38 -18.94
C ASN A 91 1.94 -2.32 -18.31
N CYS A 92 1.71 -2.39 -16.99
CA CYS A 92 0.98 -1.33 -16.30
C CYS A 92 1.64 0.03 -16.57
N PRO A 93 0.92 1.02 -17.16
CA PRO A 93 1.49 2.30 -17.61
C PRO A 93 1.74 3.27 -16.45
N MET A 94 1.44 2.86 -15.22
CA MET A 94 1.66 3.67 -14.03
C MET A 94 3.16 3.93 -13.82
N ASN A 95 3.54 5.19 -13.65
CA ASN A 95 4.91 5.58 -13.31
C ASN A 95 5.21 5.22 -11.84
N LEU A 96 5.39 3.93 -11.57
CA LEU A 96 5.53 3.40 -10.22
C LEU A 96 6.71 4.04 -9.47
N GLU A 97 7.87 4.14 -10.12
CA GLU A 97 9.07 4.73 -9.52
C GLU A 97 8.91 6.23 -9.25
N GLY A 98 8.35 6.99 -10.19
CA GLY A 98 8.10 8.42 -9.99
C GLY A 98 7.06 8.69 -8.90
N ILE A 99 6.01 7.88 -8.83
CA ILE A 99 5.00 7.98 -7.76
C ILE A 99 5.62 7.61 -6.42
N LYS A 100 6.39 6.52 -6.33
CA LYS A 100 7.10 6.10 -5.12
C LYS A 100 7.96 7.25 -4.59
N ALA A 101 8.85 7.78 -5.43
CA ALA A 101 9.74 8.87 -5.06
C ALA A 101 8.96 10.10 -4.58
N LYS A 102 7.84 10.43 -5.25
CA LYS A 102 7.02 11.57 -4.85
C LYS A 102 6.33 11.36 -3.50
N ILE A 103 5.89 10.14 -3.18
CA ILE A 103 5.31 9.81 -1.88
C ILE A 103 6.37 9.94 -0.78
N GLU A 104 7.57 9.39 -0.99
CA GLU A 104 8.68 9.51 -0.04
C GLU A 104 9.07 10.98 0.21
N GLU A 105 9.10 11.80 -0.85
CA GLU A 105 9.36 13.24 -0.76
C GLU A 105 8.28 14.00 0.02
N VAL A 106 7.00 13.78 -0.30
CA VAL A 106 5.88 14.56 0.26
C VAL A 106 5.58 14.17 1.70
N TYR A 107 5.55 12.87 2.01
CA TYR A 107 5.12 12.35 3.30
C TYR A 107 6.27 11.99 4.23
N ARG A 108 7.52 11.99 3.74
CA ARG A 108 8.73 11.68 4.51
C ARG A 108 8.69 10.33 5.22
N ILE A 109 8.06 9.34 4.59
CA ILE A 109 7.96 7.97 5.07
C ILE A 109 8.47 6.98 4.02
N PRO A 110 8.94 5.78 4.42
CA PRO A 110 9.38 4.75 3.49
C PRO A 110 8.26 4.23 2.61
N VAL A 111 8.56 3.96 1.34
CA VAL A 111 7.63 3.31 0.42
C VAL A 111 8.24 2.03 -0.15
N LYS A 112 7.55 0.90 0.05
CA LYS A 112 7.99 -0.42 -0.39
C LYS A 112 7.09 -0.97 -1.50
N VAL A 113 7.65 -1.85 -2.35
CA VAL A 113 6.92 -2.46 -3.48
C VAL A 113 6.91 -3.97 -3.34
N GLY A 114 5.70 -4.53 -3.32
CA GLY A 114 5.45 -5.92 -3.01
C GLY A 114 5.15 -6.14 -1.53
N THR A 115 4.21 -7.03 -1.26
CA THR A 115 3.79 -7.43 0.09
C THR A 115 4.09 -8.90 0.39
N HIS A 116 4.25 -9.74 -0.65
CA HIS A 116 4.58 -11.17 -0.59
C HIS A 116 5.08 -11.70 -1.96
N GLU A 117 5.71 -12.88 -2.01
CA GLU A 117 6.27 -13.47 -3.24
C GLU A 117 5.66 -14.81 -3.71
N TYR A 118 4.77 -15.45 -2.95
CA TYR A 118 4.02 -16.64 -3.39
C TYR A 118 2.90 -16.32 -4.42
#